data_AF-A0A536Z789-F1
#
_entry.id   AF-A0A536Z789-F1
#
_cell.length_a   1.000
_cell.length_b   1.000
_cell.length_c   1.000
_cell.angle_alpha   90.00
_cell.angle_beta   90.00
_cell.angle_gamma   90.00
#
_symmetry.space_group_name_H-M   'P 1'
#
loop_
_entity.id
_entity.type
_entity.pdbx_description
1 polymer ?
#
loop_
_entity_poly.entity_id
_entity_poly.type
_entity_poly.pdbx_seq_one_letter_code
_entity_poly.pdbx_strand_id
1 'polypeptide(L)'
;MRDLNYDLKQLCRHNRDGSYATQADREHILDLVADQLHEMGFRHMNAHSLKPKHVEKLVERWLAENLSPGTIKNRMSALRWWAEKIGKENIIARTNAAYGIPDRVYVTNVSKAKELDMDKLKQIPGLFIHMSLCLQALFGLRREESIKIIPAWADRGDRLVLKDSWTKGGREREIPIRTLEQRQLVDEAKALAKGKSLVAPGYATYRDYLQHFRAECARIGIHRFHGHRHFYAQARYQELTGRECPARGGPTSKQLTAKQKAIDREAREVISREMGHGREQVTAVYLGR
;
A
#
# COMPACT_ATOMS: atom_id res chain seq x y z
N MET A 1 -15.11 3.77 27.03
CA MET A 1 -14.96 4.72 25.91
C MET A 1 -15.30 6.09 26.44
N ARG A 2 -14.43 7.09 26.31
CA ARG A 2 -14.65 8.45 26.84
C ARG A 2 -15.61 9.22 25.92
N ASP A 3 -16.19 10.32 26.42
CA ASP A 3 -17.19 11.12 25.69
C ASP A 3 -16.70 11.54 24.31
N LEU A 4 -15.49 12.11 24.21
CA LEU A 4 -14.92 12.50 22.92
C LEU A 4 -14.73 11.31 21.96
N ASN A 5 -14.23 10.17 22.45
CA ASN A 5 -14.07 8.97 21.61
C ASN A 5 -15.43 8.50 21.06
N TYR A 6 -16.45 8.50 21.92
CA TYR A 6 -17.81 8.13 21.53
C TYR A 6 -18.37 9.10 20.48
N ASP A 7 -18.26 10.40 20.71
CA ASP A 7 -18.73 11.43 19.79
C ASP A 7 -18.06 11.34 18.42
N LEU A 8 -16.74 11.20 18.38
CA LEU A 8 -15.99 11.07 17.12
C LEU A 8 -16.34 9.78 16.38
N LYS A 9 -16.61 8.70 17.12
CA LYS A 9 -17.09 7.45 16.54
C LYS A 9 -18.49 7.62 15.91
N GLN A 10 -19.42 8.31 16.58
CA GLN A 10 -20.73 8.61 16.00
C GLN A 10 -20.59 9.53 14.78
N LEU A 11 -19.71 10.52 14.84
CA LEU A 11 -19.42 11.40 13.70
C LEU A 11 -18.94 10.60 12.48
N CYS A 12 -18.05 9.62 12.67
CA CYS A 12 -17.60 8.72 11.60
C CYS A 12 -18.73 7.84 11.04
N ARG A 13 -19.62 7.34 11.90
CA ARG A 13 -20.74 6.48 11.49
C ARG A 13 -21.78 7.23 10.66
N HIS A 14 -22.04 8.49 10.99
CA HIS A 14 -22.96 9.36 10.26
C HIS A 14 -22.36 9.88 8.95
N ASN A 15 -21.04 9.99 8.86
CA ASN A 15 -20.34 10.55 7.69
C ASN A 15 -19.43 9.50 7.04
N ARG A 16 -20.00 8.72 6.11
CA ARG A 16 -19.33 7.58 5.45
C ARG A 16 -18.51 7.98 4.22
N ASP A 17 -17.69 9.01 4.35
CA ASP A 17 -16.90 9.53 3.22
C ASP A 17 -15.70 8.61 2.90
N GLY A 18 -15.54 8.27 1.63
CA GLY A 18 -14.42 7.47 1.13
C GLY A 18 -14.64 5.96 1.26
N SER A 19 -13.59 5.18 0.94
CA SER A 19 -13.66 3.70 0.99
C SER A 19 -13.84 3.17 2.42
N TYR A 20 -14.34 1.93 2.58
CA TYR A 20 -14.45 1.29 3.90
C TYR A 20 -13.12 1.28 4.68
N ALA A 21 -11.99 1.08 3.99
CA ALA A 21 -10.67 1.15 4.62
C ALA A 21 -10.34 2.58 5.10
N THR A 22 -10.65 3.60 4.30
CA THR A 22 -10.46 5.02 4.68
C THR A 22 -11.32 5.39 5.89
N GLN A 23 -12.57 4.91 5.93
CA GLN A 23 -13.48 5.13 7.05
C GLN A 23 -12.94 4.48 8.33
N ALA A 24 -12.50 3.22 8.25
CA ALA A 24 -11.93 2.50 9.39
C ALA A 24 -10.61 3.14 9.89
N ASP A 25 -9.71 3.51 8.99
CA ASP A 25 -8.45 4.19 9.34
C ASP A 25 -8.73 5.53 10.04
N ARG A 26 -9.70 6.30 9.54
CA ARG A 26 -10.10 7.57 10.13
C ARG A 26 -10.70 7.40 11.52
N GLU A 27 -11.60 6.44 11.70
CA GLU A 27 -12.18 6.14 13.02
C GLU A 27 -11.07 5.80 14.03
N HIS A 28 -10.13 4.92 13.65
CA HIS A 28 -9.01 4.54 14.52
C HIS A 28 -8.10 5.72 14.85
N ILE A 29 -7.80 6.58 13.87
CA ILE A 29 -7.00 7.80 14.09
C ILE A 29 -7.71 8.76 15.04
N LEU A 30 -9.02 8.97 14.89
CA LEU A 30 -9.78 9.90 15.72
C LEU A 30 -9.95 9.37 17.16
N ASP A 31 -10.11 8.06 17.33
CA ASP A 31 -10.11 7.40 18.64
C ASP A 31 -8.76 7.61 19.36
N LEU A 32 -7.64 7.37 18.67
CA LEU A 32 -6.31 7.67 19.19
C LEU A 32 -6.14 9.15 19.54
N VAL A 33 -6.59 10.06 18.67
CA VAL A 33 -6.52 11.51 18.92
C VAL A 33 -7.28 11.90 20.18
N ALA A 34 -8.46 11.33 20.40
CA ALA A 34 -9.26 11.61 21.59
C ALA A 34 -8.53 11.16 22.86
N ASP A 35 -7.91 9.99 22.83
CA ASP A 35 -7.10 9.49 23.95
C ASP A 35 -5.89 10.39 24.20
N GLN A 36 -5.18 10.81 23.15
CA GLN A 36 -4.02 11.68 23.29
C GLN A 36 -4.36 13.08 23.82
N LEU A 37 -5.48 13.65 23.38
CA LEU A 37 -5.98 14.93 23.93
C LEU A 37 -6.29 14.78 25.42
N HIS A 38 -6.88 13.65 25.82
CA HIS A 38 -7.09 13.34 27.22
C HIS A 38 -5.76 13.17 27.98
N GLU A 39 -4.77 12.45 27.45
CA GLU A 39 -3.46 12.33 28.12
C GLU A 39 -2.80 13.70 28.36
N MET A 40 -2.99 14.66 27.45
CA MET A 40 -2.49 16.03 27.56
C MET A 40 -3.33 16.96 28.46
N GLY A 41 -4.34 16.43 29.15
CA GLY A 41 -5.16 17.18 30.11
C GLY A 41 -6.37 17.90 29.53
N PHE A 42 -6.67 17.76 28.24
CA PHE A 42 -7.91 18.29 27.67
C PHE A 42 -9.09 17.37 28.07
N ARG A 43 -9.81 17.78 29.11
CA ARG A 43 -10.97 17.07 29.69
C ARG A 43 -12.29 17.64 29.16
N HIS A 44 -13.37 16.89 29.33
CA HIS A 44 -14.75 17.29 29.01
C HIS A 44 -14.94 17.81 27.57
N MET A 45 -14.24 17.18 26.62
CA MET A 45 -14.35 17.51 25.21
C MET A 45 -15.48 16.72 24.54
N ASN A 46 -16.14 17.37 23.59
CA ASN A 46 -17.06 16.78 22.62
C ASN A 46 -16.57 17.04 21.19
N ALA A 47 -17.27 16.50 20.18
CA ALA A 47 -16.89 16.70 18.77
C ALA A 47 -16.76 18.18 18.36
N HIS A 48 -17.50 19.11 18.96
CA HIS A 48 -17.47 20.53 18.61
C HIS A 48 -16.38 21.32 19.36
N SER A 49 -15.65 20.67 20.26
CA SER A 49 -14.66 21.27 21.15
C SER A 49 -13.30 21.51 20.51
N LEU A 50 -13.07 21.03 19.27
CA LEU A 50 -11.80 21.22 18.57
C LEU A 50 -11.46 22.72 18.42
N LYS A 51 -10.20 23.07 18.70
CA LYS A 51 -9.66 24.44 18.65
C LYS A 51 -8.20 24.38 18.15
N PRO A 52 -7.62 25.49 17.64
CA PRO A 52 -6.25 25.51 17.11
C PRO A 52 -5.21 24.94 18.10
N LYS A 53 -5.28 25.33 19.37
CA LYS A 53 -4.39 24.84 20.44
C LYS A 53 -4.35 23.31 20.59
N HIS A 54 -5.45 22.62 20.31
CA HIS A 54 -5.52 21.16 20.40
C HIS A 54 -4.72 20.52 19.26
N VAL A 55 -4.82 21.09 18.06
CA VAL A 55 -4.09 20.65 16.87
C VAL A 55 -2.59 20.92 17.04
N GLU A 56 -2.23 22.10 17.52
CA GLU A 56 -0.84 22.47 17.81
C GLU A 56 -0.21 21.48 18.80
N LYS A 57 -0.85 21.23 19.94
CA LYS A 57 -0.34 20.29 20.96
C LYS A 57 -0.23 18.84 20.45
N LEU A 58 -1.17 18.39 19.64
CA LEU A 58 -1.09 17.09 19.00
C LEU A 58 0.12 17.00 18.05
N VAL A 59 0.32 18.02 17.20
CA VAL A 59 1.45 18.02 16.27
C VAL A 59 2.79 18.13 17.00
N GLU A 60 2.90 19.00 18.00
CA GLU A 60 4.09 19.10 18.88
C GLU A 60 4.44 17.74 19.47
N ARG A 61 3.45 17.04 20.04
CA ARG A 61 3.64 15.69 20.59
C ARG A 61 4.13 14.71 19.53
N TRP A 62 3.49 14.68 18.37
CA TRP A 62 3.85 13.73 17.31
C TRP A 62 5.25 13.98 16.72
N LEU A 63 5.68 15.24 16.67
CA LEU A 63 7.04 15.61 16.30
C LEU A 63 8.04 15.20 17.38
N ALA A 64 7.73 15.44 18.66
CA ALA A 64 8.58 15.02 19.79
C ALA A 64 8.70 13.49 19.89
N GLU A 65 7.65 12.75 19.55
CA GLU A 65 7.64 11.28 19.42
C GLU A 65 8.39 10.78 18.18
N ASN A 66 8.97 11.66 17.35
CA ASN A 66 9.67 11.33 16.11
C ASN A 66 8.83 10.47 15.15
N LEU A 67 7.52 10.71 15.09
CA LEU A 67 6.64 9.98 14.18
C LEU A 67 6.98 10.32 12.72
N SER A 68 6.83 9.33 11.84
CA SER A 68 7.12 9.53 10.43
C SER A 68 6.27 10.68 9.83
N PRO A 69 6.80 11.46 8.87
CA PRO A 69 6.01 12.48 8.16
C PRO A 69 4.77 11.88 7.49
N GLY A 70 4.86 10.58 7.13
CA GLY A 70 3.76 9.72 6.74
C GLY A 70 2.58 9.77 7.71
N THR A 71 2.86 9.29 8.92
CA THR A 71 1.91 9.14 10.01
C THR A 71 1.27 10.49 10.38
N ILE A 72 2.10 11.52 10.58
CA ILE A 72 1.61 12.85 10.98
C ILE A 72 0.66 13.42 9.92
N LYS A 73 1.02 13.38 8.64
CA LYS A 73 0.14 13.88 7.56
C LYS A 73 -1.18 13.10 7.47
N ASN A 74 -1.20 11.79 7.74
CA ASN A 74 -2.44 11.01 7.78
C ASN A 74 -3.34 11.45 8.95
N ARG A 75 -2.75 11.67 10.13
CA ARG A 75 -3.49 12.19 11.30
C ARG A 75 -4.04 13.59 11.03
N MET A 76 -3.24 14.46 10.41
CA MET A 76 -3.71 15.79 9.99
C MET A 76 -4.86 15.74 8.99
N SER A 77 -4.89 14.77 8.07
CA SER A 77 -6.05 14.59 7.19
C SER A 77 -7.32 14.24 7.96
N ALA A 78 -7.23 13.36 8.97
CA ALA A 78 -8.37 13.04 9.83
C ALA A 78 -8.82 14.23 10.67
N LEU A 79 -7.89 15.04 11.20
CA LEU A 79 -8.21 16.26 11.94
C LEU A 79 -8.91 17.31 11.05
N ARG A 80 -8.45 17.51 9.82
CA ARG A 80 -9.10 18.42 8.86
C ARG A 80 -10.49 17.94 8.48
N TRP A 81 -10.66 16.63 8.25
CA TRP A 81 -11.98 16.05 8.04
C TRP A 81 -12.89 16.27 9.26
N TRP A 82 -12.38 16.08 10.49
CA TRP A 82 -13.17 16.35 11.70
C TRP A 82 -13.58 17.84 11.75
N ALA A 83 -12.66 18.76 11.51
CA ALA A 83 -12.95 20.20 11.47
C ALA A 83 -14.00 20.57 10.42
N GLU A 84 -13.95 19.97 9.22
CA GLU A 84 -14.96 20.12 8.18
C GLU A 84 -16.34 19.65 8.65
N LYS A 85 -16.45 18.46 9.27
CA LYS A 85 -17.75 17.92 9.70
C LYS A 85 -18.42 18.69 10.83
N ILE A 86 -17.68 19.57 11.52
CA ILE A 86 -18.24 20.46 12.53
C ILE A 86 -18.35 21.91 12.04
N GLY A 87 -18.10 22.18 10.75
CA GLY A 87 -18.19 23.50 10.13
C GLY A 87 -17.15 24.50 10.63
N LYS A 88 -15.96 24.02 10.99
CA LYS A 88 -14.87 24.84 11.58
C LYS A 88 -13.55 24.62 10.85
N GLU A 89 -13.52 24.55 9.53
CA GLU A 89 -12.30 24.25 8.75
C GLU A 89 -11.14 25.20 9.07
N ASN A 90 -11.46 26.47 9.33
CA ASN A 90 -10.49 27.53 9.59
C ASN A 90 -9.74 27.41 10.92
N ILE A 91 -10.09 26.45 11.80
CA ILE A 91 -9.32 26.19 13.03
C ILE A 91 -8.05 25.37 12.78
N ILE A 92 -7.88 24.86 11.56
CA ILE A 92 -6.69 24.11 11.14
C ILE A 92 -6.06 24.80 9.94
N ALA A 93 -4.74 25.05 10.00
CA ALA A 93 -4.02 25.61 8.88
C ALA A 93 -4.10 24.70 7.64
N ARG A 94 -4.26 25.35 6.48
CA ARG A 94 -4.44 24.66 5.19
C ARG A 94 -3.24 23.79 4.82
N THR A 95 -2.02 24.20 5.18
CA THR A 95 -0.79 23.49 4.84
C THR A 95 -0.21 22.79 6.06
N ASN A 96 0.48 21.67 5.83
CA ASN A 96 1.21 20.98 6.90
C ASN A 96 2.49 21.74 7.30
N ALA A 97 3.05 22.54 6.39
CA ALA A 97 4.24 23.35 6.65
C ALA A 97 4.03 24.39 7.76
N ALA A 98 2.81 24.92 7.90
CA ALA A 98 2.44 25.84 8.99
C ALA A 98 2.62 25.23 10.40
N TYR A 99 2.68 23.90 10.50
CA TYR A 99 2.92 23.17 11.74
C TYR A 99 4.35 22.58 11.83
N GLY A 100 5.26 22.97 10.94
CA GLY A 100 6.62 22.42 10.90
C GLY A 100 6.69 20.95 10.48
N ILE A 101 5.61 20.39 9.90
CA ILE A 101 5.57 18.98 9.50
C ILE A 101 6.40 18.81 8.22
N PRO A 102 7.48 18.00 8.25
CA PRO A 102 8.36 17.84 7.10
C PRO A 102 7.68 17.15 5.91
N ASP A 103 8.29 17.32 4.74
CA ASP A 103 7.83 16.62 3.55
C ASP A 103 8.16 15.13 3.55
N ARG A 104 7.32 14.36 2.85
CA ARG A 104 7.53 12.92 2.71
C ARG A 104 8.61 12.70 1.66
N VAL A 105 9.70 12.08 2.06
CA VAL A 105 10.72 11.59 1.13
C VAL A 105 10.25 10.24 0.59
N TYR A 106 9.72 10.24 -0.64
CA TYR A 106 9.21 9.03 -1.28
C TYR A 106 10.29 8.24 -2.04
N VAL A 107 11.27 8.94 -2.61
CA VAL A 107 12.36 8.36 -3.39
C VAL A 107 13.64 8.48 -2.57
N THR A 108 14.15 7.35 -2.07
CA THR A 108 15.34 7.31 -1.21
C THR A 108 16.56 6.75 -1.91
N ASN A 109 16.43 6.23 -3.14
CA ASN A 109 17.46 5.46 -3.84
C ASN A 109 18.02 4.28 -3.03
N VAL A 110 17.23 3.78 -2.09
CA VAL A 110 17.55 2.58 -1.29
C VAL A 110 16.54 1.50 -1.63
N SER A 111 17.03 0.34 -2.05
CA SER A 111 16.16 -0.79 -2.37
C SER A 111 15.39 -1.28 -1.14
N LYS A 112 14.08 -1.46 -1.34
CA LYS A 112 13.19 -2.16 -0.41
C LYS A 112 12.77 -3.52 -0.97
N ALA A 113 13.46 -4.00 -2.01
CA ALA A 113 13.21 -5.29 -2.61
C ALA A 113 13.42 -6.40 -1.59
N LYS A 114 12.52 -7.38 -1.63
CA LYS A 114 12.63 -8.60 -0.85
C LYS A 114 12.30 -9.77 -1.75
N GLU A 115 13.21 -10.71 -1.82
CA GLU A 115 12.94 -12.00 -2.43
C GLU A 115 11.98 -12.80 -1.56
N LEU A 116 11.28 -13.72 -2.20
CA LEU A 116 10.42 -14.66 -1.49
C LEU A 116 11.31 -15.72 -0.85
N ASP A 117 11.31 -15.76 0.47
CA ASP A 117 12.05 -16.77 1.24
C ASP A 117 11.32 -18.10 1.11
N MET A 118 11.83 -18.96 0.23
CA MET A 118 11.22 -20.26 -0.09
C MET A 118 11.25 -21.22 1.11
N ASP A 119 12.22 -21.09 2.01
CA ASP A 119 12.31 -21.94 3.19
C ASP A 119 11.29 -21.55 4.26
N LYS A 120 10.99 -20.25 4.39
CA LYS A 120 9.82 -19.79 5.14
C LYS A 120 8.51 -20.20 4.49
N LEU A 121 8.44 -20.13 3.15
CA LEU A 121 7.24 -20.50 2.42
C LEU A 121 6.83 -21.96 2.67
N LYS A 122 7.80 -22.89 2.66
CA LYS A 122 7.60 -24.32 2.98
C LYS A 122 6.95 -24.57 4.35
N GLN A 123 7.07 -23.63 5.29
CA GLN A 123 6.48 -23.74 6.63
C GLN A 123 4.99 -23.33 6.68
N ILE A 124 4.41 -22.84 5.58
CA ILE A 124 2.98 -22.58 5.47
C ILE A 124 2.28 -23.84 4.95
N PRO A 125 1.31 -24.42 5.66
CA PRO A 125 0.63 -25.63 5.18
C PRO A 125 -0.25 -25.40 3.94
N GLY A 126 -0.82 -24.21 3.79
CA GLY A 126 -1.83 -23.91 2.77
C GLY A 126 -1.27 -23.51 1.41
N LEU A 127 -1.46 -24.35 0.38
CA LEU A 127 -1.02 -24.09 -1.00
C LEU A 127 -1.60 -22.80 -1.63
N PHE A 128 -2.78 -22.35 -1.20
CA PHE A 128 -3.37 -21.09 -1.69
C PHE A 128 -2.56 -19.86 -1.27
N ILE A 129 -1.95 -19.89 -0.08
CA ILE A 129 -1.07 -18.82 0.40
C ILE A 129 0.23 -18.84 -0.40
N HIS A 130 0.80 -20.03 -0.63
CA HIS A 130 1.98 -20.21 -1.49
C HIS A 130 1.76 -19.58 -2.85
N MET A 131 0.70 -20.01 -3.54
CA MET A 131 0.37 -19.54 -4.87
C MET A 131 0.20 -18.01 -4.91
N SER A 132 -0.50 -17.46 -3.92
CA SER A 132 -0.69 -16.01 -3.80
C SER A 132 0.63 -15.26 -3.58
N LEU A 133 1.59 -15.81 -2.83
CA LEU A 133 2.90 -15.18 -2.60
C LEU A 133 3.82 -15.31 -3.82
N CYS A 134 3.83 -16.46 -4.48
CA CYS A 134 4.58 -16.68 -5.71
C CYS A 134 4.10 -15.74 -6.82
N LEU A 135 2.79 -15.55 -6.99
CA LEU A 135 2.24 -14.59 -7.95
C LEU A 135 2.65 -13.14 -7.62
N GLN A 136 2.75 -12.78 -6.32
CA GLN A 136 3.28 -11.47 -5.93
C GLN A 136 4.75 -11.30 -6.30
N ALA A 137 5.56 -12.35 -6.14
CA ALA A 137 6.98 -12.33 -6.47
C ALA A 137 7.22 -12.27 -7.98
N LEU A 138 6.63 -13.18 -8.75
CA LEU A 138 6.92 -13.33 -10.18
C LEU A 138 6.21 -12.31 -11.07
N PHE A 139 5.04 -11.82 -10.68
CA PHE A 139 4.26 -10.85 -11.47
C PHE A 139 4.15 -9.47 -10.79
N GLY A 140 4.80 -9.31 -9.64
CA GLY A 140 4.73 -8.07 -8.88
C GLY A 140 3.33 -7.73 -8.39
N LEU A 141 2.40 -8.69 -8.27
CA LEU A 141 1.01 -8.42 -7.86
C LEU A 141 0.92 -7.76 -6.48
N ARG A 142 -0.14 -6.97 -6.23
CA ARG A 142 -0.50 -6.59 -4.87
C ARG A 142 -1.11 -7.81 -4.17
N ARG A 143 -0.95 -7.92 -2.86
CA ARG A 143 -1.58 -8.98 -2.05
C ARG A 143 -3.08 -9.18 -2.34
N GLU A 144 -3.82 -8.09 -2.46
CA GLU A 144 -5.26 -8.19 -2.76
C GLU A 144 -5.52 -8.73 -4.17
N GLU A 145 -4.75 -8.26 -5.16
CA GLU A 145 -4.82 -8.75 -6.54
C GLU A 145 -4.47 -10.25 -6.59
N SER A 146 -3.40 -10.69 -5.92
CA SER A 146 -2.96 -12.09 -5.93
C SER A 146 -3.92 -13.05 -5.22
N ILE A 147 -4.72 -12.57 -4.27
CA ILE A 147 -5.73 -13.40 -3.60
C ILE A 147 -7.04 -13.42 -4.41
N LYS A 148 -7.43 -12.27 -4.98
CA LYS A 148 -8.70 -12.14 -5.73
C LYS A 148 -8.63 -12.67 -7.16
N ILE A 149 -7.43 -12.78 -7.73
CA ILE A 149 -7.23 -13.28 -9.10
C ILE A 149 -7.93 -14.61 -9.28
N ILE A 150 -8.64 -14.74 -10.41
CA ILE A 150 -9.17 -16.01 -10.91
C ILE A 150 -8.21 -16.45 -12.02
N PRO A 151 -7.25 -17.37 -11.77
CA PRO A 151 -6.16 -17.64 -12.72
C PRO A 151 -6.64 -18.05 -14.11
N ALA A 152 -7.68 -18.90 -14.17
CA ALA A 152 -8.25 -19.35 -15.43
C ALA A 152 -8.88 -18.21 -16.25
N TRP A 153 -9.43 -17.20 -15.58
CA TRP A 153 -9.94 -16.00 -16.25
C TRP A 153 -8.85 -15.00 -16.55
N ALA A 154 -7.81 -14.88 -15.72
CA ALA A 154 -6.77 -13.86 -15.90
C ALA A 154 -5.83 -14.18 -17.07
N ASP A 155 -5.58 -15.47 -17.30
CA ASP A 155 -4.67 -15.97 -18.34
C ASP A 155 -5.19 -15.69 -19.76
N ARG A 156 -4.37 -15.01 -20.57
CA ARG A 156 -4.59 -14.77 -22.02
C ARG A 156 -3.56 -15.48 -22.88
N GLY A 157 -2.76 -16.39 -22.31
CA GLY A 157 -1.67 -17.07 -23.00
C GLY A 157 -0.33 -16.37 -22.79
N ASP A 158 -0.17 -15.17 -23.36
CA ASP A 158 1.06 -14.36 -23.31
C ASP A 158 1.07 -13.28 -22.21
N ARG A 159 -0.06 -13.09 -21.52
CA ARG A 159 -0.22 -12.11 -20.44
C ARG A 159 -1.27 -12.54 -19.42
N LEU A 160 -1.18 -11.96 -18.23
CA LEU A 160 -2.25 -11.91 -17.23
C LEU A 160 -3.00 -10.59 -17.34
N VAL A 161 -4.33 -10.66 -17.38
CA VAL A 161 -5.24 -9.51 -17.29
C VAL A 161 -5.85 -9.47 -15.88
N LEU A 162 -5.79 -8.31 -15.23
CA LEU A 162 -6.41 -8.08 -13.93
C LEU A 162 -7.62 -7.16 -14.05
N LYS A 163 -8.77 -7.61 -13.53
CA LYS A 163 -9.99 -6.82 -13.45
C LYS A 163 -9.83 -5.61 -12.54
N ASP A 164 -10.59 -4.56 -12.85
CA ASP A 164 -10.72 -3.35 -12.05
C ASP A 164 -11.06 -3.66 -10.58
N SER A 165 -12.01 -4.56 -10.34
CA SER A 165 -12.52 -5.01 -9.04
C SER A 165 -11.49 -5.73 -8.16
N TRP A 166 -10.34 -6.12 -8.75
CA TRP A 166 -9.22 -6.73 -8.03
C TRP A 166 -8.12 -5.73 -7.73
N THR A 167 -8.06 -4.64 -8.48
CA THR A 167 -6.97 -3.67 -8.48
C THR A 167 -7.29 -2.46 -7.61
N LYS A 168 -6.23 -1.83 -7.09
CA LYS A 168 -6.39 -0.59 -6.34
C LYS A 168 -6.84 0.54 -7.27
N GLY A 169 -7.98 1.15 -6.96
CA GLY A 169 -8.51 2.31 -7.69
C GLY A 169 -9.27 1.96 -8.96
N GLY A 170 -9.66 0.69 -9.16
CA GLY A 170 -10.55 0.29 -10.25
C GLY A 170 -9.90 0.43 -11.63
N ARG A 171 -8.63 0.08 -11.77
CA ARG A 171 -7.89 0.22 -13.03
C ARG A 171 -7.40 -1.13 -13.51
N GLU A 172 -8.00 -1.61 -14.58
CA GLU A 172 -7.52 -2.80 -15.27
C GLU A 172 -6.06 -2.63 -15.69
N ARG A 173 -5.30 -3.73 -15.60
CA ARG A 173 -3.91 -3.75 -16.04
C ARG A 173 -3.54 -5.13 -16.55
N GLU A 174 -2.55 -5.13 -17.43
CA GLU A 174 -1.98 -6.34 -18.00
C GLU A 174 -0.54 -6.50 -17.56
N ILE A 175 -0.10 -7.76 -17.49
CA ILE A 175 1.27 -8.12 -17.13
C ILE A 175 1.72 -9.24 -18.06
N PRO A 176 2.82 -9.09 -18.79
CA PRO A 176 3.28 -10.14 -19.69
C PRO A 176 3.75 -11.38 -18.91
N ILE A 177 3.53 -12.55 -19.51
CA ILE A 177 4.15 -13.83 -19.13
C ILE A 177 5.40 -13.97 -20.00
N ARG A 178 6.57 -13.84 -19.38
CA ARG A 178 7.86 -13.67 -20.05
C ARG A 178 8.77 -14.89 -19.90
N THR A 179 8.60 -15.65 -18.82
CA THR A 179 9.46 -16.80 -18.51
C THR A 179 8.66 -18.09 -18.44
N LEU A 180 9.35 -19.22 -18.65
CA LEU A 180 8.76 -20.55 -18.47
C LEU A 180 8.26 -20.75 -17.03
N GLU A 181 9.00 -20.24 -16.05
CA GLU A 181 8.61 -20.27 -14.63
C GLU A 181 7.29 -19.52 -14.38
N GLN A 182 7.11 -18.33 -14.96
CA GLN A 182 5.86 -17.59 -14.88
C GLN A 182 4.69 -18.37 -15.51
N ARG A 183 4.93 -19.01 -16.67
CA ARG A 183 3.93 -19.85 -17.34
C ARG A 183 3.53 -21.04 -16.47
N GLN A 184 4.50 -21.79 -15.96
CA GLN A 184 4.29 -22.93 -15.06
C GLN A 184 3.49 -22.52 -13.82
N LEU A 185 3.85 -21.41 -13.17
CA LEU A 185 3.13 -20.91 -12.00
C LEU A 185 1.66 -20.61 -12.31
N VAL A 186 1.35 -20.02 -13.47
CA VAL A 186 -0.04 -19.72 -13.86
C VAL A 186 -0.82 -21.02 -14.10
N ASP A 187 -0.20 -22.03 -14.70
CA ASP A 187 -0.85 -23.32 -14.94
C ASP A 187 -1.12 -24.08 -13.63
N GLU A 188 -0.16 -24.07 -12.70
CA GLU A 188 -0.35 -24.58 -11.34
C GLU A 188 -1.45 -23.81 -10.59
N ALA A 189 -1.49 -22.48 -10.73
CA ALA A 189 -2.53 -21.65 -10.12
C ALA A 189 -3.92 -22.01 -10.66
N LYS A 190 -4.04 -22.28 -11.96
CA LYS A 190 -5.30 -22.72 -12.60
C LYS A 190 -5.74 -24.08 -12.07
N ALA A 191 -4.82 -25.03 -11.99
CA ALA A 191 -5.09 -26.37 -11.47
C ALA A 191 -5.53 -26.33 -9.98
N LEU A 192 -4.87 -25.50 -9.17
CA LEU A 192 -5.20 -25.33 -7.75
C LEU A 192 -6.55 -24.64 -7.54
N ALA A 193 -6.79 -23.53 -8.23
CA ALA A 193 -7.98 -22.70 -8.03
C ALA A 193 -9.24 -23.28 -8.68
N LYS A 194 -9.11 -24.20 -9.64
CA LYS A 194 -10.22 -24.88 -10.34
C LYS A 194 -11.30 -23.91 -10.83
N GLY A 195 -10.86 -22.83 -11.50
CA GLY A 195 -11.74 -21.79 -12.04
C GLY A 195 -12.25 -20.74 -11.02
N LYS A 196 -11.85 -20.82 -9.75
CA LYS A 196 -12.20 -19.84 -8.70
C LYS A 196 -11.04 -18.86 -8.44
N SER A 197 -11.25 -17.97 -7.48
CA SER A 197 -10.19 -17.11 -6.97
C SER A 197 -9.22 -17.89 -6.07
N LEU A 198 -8.11 -17.26 -5.68
CA LEU A 198 -7.18 -17.81 -4.69
C LEU A 198 -7.59 -17.53 -3.23
N VAL A 199 -8.89 -17.35 -2.99
CA VAL A 199 -9.49 -17.49 -1.66
C VAL A 199 -9.61 -18.99 -1.37
N ALA A 200 -8.93 -19.47 -0.34
CA ALA A 200 -8.92 -20.91 -0.03
C ALA A 200 -10.35 -21.44 0.26
N PRO A 201 -10.64 -22.70 -0.08
CA PRO A 201 -11.87 -23.36 0.34
C PRO A 201 -12.06 -23.31 1.86
N GLY A 202 -13.33 -23.25 2.31
CA GLY A 202 -13.68 -23.16 3.73
C GLY A 202 -13.83 -21.75 4.29
N TYR A 203 -13.50 -20.71 3.50
CA TYR A 203 -13.72 -19.32 3.87
C TYR A 203 -14.93 -18.73 3.15
N ALA A 204 -15.88 -18.20 3.92
CA ALA A 204 -17.11 -17.60 3.37
C ALA A 204 -16.85 -16.26 2.69
N THR A 205 -15.85 -15.50 3.17
CA THR A 205 -15.55 -14.17 2.63
C THR A 205 -14.04 -13.96 2.40
N TYR A 206 -13.72 -13.05 1.48
CA TYR A 206 -12.35 -12.56 1.27
C TYR A 206 -11.73 -12.02 2.56
N ARG A 207 -12.54 -11.36 3.41
CA ARG A 207 -12.06 -10.76 4.66
C ARG A 207 -11.55 -11.82 5.63
N ASP A 208 -12.31 -12.89 5.80
CA ASP A 208 -11.96 -13.96 6.75
C ASP A 208 -10.70 -14.69 6.27
N TYR A 209 -10.62 -14.98 4.97
CA TYR A 209 -9.40 -15.55 4.38
C TYR A 209 -8.20 -14.60 4.46
N LEU A 210 -8.38 -13.29 4.24
CA LEU A 210 -7.31 -12.31 4.36
C LEU A 210 -6.76 -12.24 5.79
N GLN A 211 -7.61 -12.39 6.81
CA GLN A 211 -7.17 -12.45 8.20
C GLN A 211 -6.32 -13.69 8.45
N HIS A 212 -6.76 -14.86 7.99
CA HIS A 212 -5.98 -16.09 8.06
C HIS A 212 -4.65 -15.98 7.31
N PHE A 213 -4.66 -15.49 6.06
CA PHE A 213 -3.46 -15.23 5.25
C PHE A 213 -2.44 -14.38 6.01
N ARG A 214 -2.90 -13.29 6.64
CA ARG A 214 -2.03 -12.40 7.42
C ARG A 214 -1.47 -13.10 8.66
N ALA A 215 -2.27 -13.88 9.37
CA ALA A 215 -1.85 -14.61 10.55
C ALA A 215 -0.76 -15.65 10.20
N GLU A 216 -0.97 -16.45 9.16
CA GLU A 216 0.03 -17.43 8.71
C GLU A 216 1.33 -16.78 8.26
N CYS A 217 1.26 -15.72 7.46
CA CYS A 217 2.47 -14.99 7.06
C CYS A 217 3.19 -14.38 8.25
N ALA A 218 2.45 -13.85 9.24
CA ALA A 218 3.04 -13.27 10.44
C ALA A 218 3.74 -14.33 11.31
N ARG A 219 3.15 -15.52 11.45
CA ARG A 219 3.69 -16.65 12.22
C ARG A 219 5.12 -17.02 11.80
N ILE A 220 5.41 -16.93 10.50
CA ILE A 220 6.72 -17.29 9.93
C ILE A 220 7.59 -16.05 9.61
N GLY A 221 7.17 -14.86 10.03
CA GLY A 221 7.93 -13.62 9.82
C GLY A 221 7.92 -13.08 8.38
N ILE A 222 6.99 -13.52 7.53
CA ILE A 222 6.74 -12.88 6.24
C ILE A 222 5.90 -11.63 6.47
N HIS A 223 6.59 -10.49 6.51
CA HIS A 223 5.99 -9.17 6.64
C HIS A 223 6.37 -8.28 5.45
N ARG A 224 5.58 -7.22 5.23
CA ARG A 224 5.84 -6.19 4.22
C ARG A 224 5.88 -6.75 2.79
N PHE A 225 4.79 -7.39 2.38
CA PHE A 225 4.56 -7.96 1.04
C PHE A 225 4.89 -7.05 -0.15
N HIS A 226 4.94 -5.72 0.06
CA HIS A 226 5.39 -4.78 -0.97
C HIS A 226 6.86 -4.95 -1.38
N GLY A 227 7.70 -5.62 -0.58
CA GLY A 227 9.08 -5.93 -0.95
C GLY A 227 9.19 -6.79 -2.22
N HIS A 228 8.29 -7.74 -2.42
CA HIS A 228 8.25 -8.55 -3.65
C HIS A 228 7.93 -7.70 -4.89
N ARG A 229 7.06 -6.70 -4.71
CA ARG A 229 6.72 -5.74 -5.76
C ARG A 229 7.89 -4.81 -6.10
N HIS A 230 8.71 -4.43 -5.12
CA HIS A 230 10.00 -3.75 -5.36
C HIS A 230 10.96 -4.66 -6.14
N PHE A 231 11.08 -5.92 -5.74
CA PHE A 231 11.94 -6.89 -6.45
C PHE A 231 11.54 -7.03 -7.92
N TYR A 232 10.25 -7.27 -8.19
CA TYR A 232 9.73 -7.36 -9.57
C TYR A 232 10.09 -6.14 -10.41
N ALA A 233 9.83 -4.93 -9.90
CA ALA A 233 10.11 -3.70 -10.63
C ALA A 233 11.60 -3.56 -10.97
N GLN A 234 12.48 -3.87 -10.01
CA GLN A 234 13.92 -3.74 -10.19
C GLN A 234 14.48 -4.80 -11.15
N ALA A 235 14.03 -6.05 -11.05
CA ALA A 235 14.39 -7.11 -11.99
C ALA A 235 13.90 -6.77 -13.41
N ARG A 236 12.66 -6.27 -13.54
CA ARG A 236 12.09 -5.85 -14.82
C ARG A 236 12.86 -4.68 -15.44
N TYR A 237 13.31 -3.73 -14.62
CA TYR A 237 14.15 -2.63 -15.08
C TYR A 237 15.49 -3.12 -15.62
N GLN A 238 16.12 -4.08 -14.94
CA GLN A 238 17.37 -4.68 -15.40
C GLN A 238 17.22 -5.41 -16.72
N GLU A 239 16.15 -6.19 -16.89
CA GLU A 239 15.84 -6.85 -18.15
C GLU A 239 15.60 -5.87 -19.31
N LEU A 240 14.85 -4.80 -19.08
CA LEU A 240 14.52 -3.82 -20.13
C LEU A 240 15.70 -2.90 -20.50
N THR A 241 16.60 -2.61 -19.55
CA THR A 241 17.65 -1.61 -19.75
C THR A 241 19.07 -2.20 -19.82
N GLY A 242 19.24 -3.47 -19.43
CA GLY A 242 20.52 -4.12 -19.23
C GLY A 242 21.33 -3.60 -18.03
N ARG A 243 20.71 -2.81 -17.13
CA ARG A 243 21.41 -2.11 -16.04
C ARG A 243 20.65 -2.20 -14.72
N GLU A 244 21.40 -2.15 -13.62
CA GLU A 244 20.80 -1.93 -12.31
C GLU A 244 20.09 -0.57 -12.24
N CYS A 245 18.97 -0.52 -11.52
CA CYS A 245 18.27 0.73 -11.23
C CYS A 245 18.99 1.53 -10.12
N PRO A 246 18.76 2.86 -10.01
CA PRO A 246 19.36 3.67 -8.96
C PRO A 246 19.18 3.12 -7.53
N ALA A 247 18.02 2.53 -7.22
CA ALA A 247 17.75 1.95 -5.90
C ALA A 247 18.64 0.73 -5.57
N ARG A 248 19.23 0.08 -6.58
CA ARG A 248 20.20 -1.02 -6.44
C ARG A 248 21.65 -0.57 -6.73
N GLY A 249 21.93 0.73 -6.66
CA GLY A 249 23.26 1.29 -6.90
C GLY A 249 23.61 1.51 -8.37
N GLY A 250 22.63 1.39 -9.28
CA GLY A 250 22.79 1.77 -10.68
C GLY A 250 22.91 3.28 -10.88
N PRO A 251 23.23 3.73 -12.12
CA PRO A 251 23.39 5.14 -12.43
C PRO A 251 22.09 5.92 -12.24
N THR A 252 22.18 7.06 -11.55
CA THR A 252 21.09 8.05 -11.44
C THR A 252 20.81 8.72 -12.78
N SER A 253 19.64 9.33 -12.93
CA SER A 253 19.23 10.06 -14.13
C SER A 253 20.26 11.11 -14.57
N LYS A 254 21.00 11.72 -13.63
CA LYS A 254 22.06 12.69 -13.94
C LYS A 254 23.29 12.06 -14.60
N GLN A 255 23.57 10.80 -14.30
CA GLN A 255 24.72 10.05 -14.82
C GLN A 255 24.42 9.38 -16.17
N LEU A 256 23.15 9.34 -16.59
CA LEU A 256 22.75 8.75 -17.86
C LEU A 256 23.00 9.69 -19.04
N THR A 257 23.53 9.14 -20.13
CA THR A 257 23.57 9.81 -21.46
C THR A 257 22.17 10.03 -22.01
N ALA A 258 22.02 10.88 -23.04
CA ALA A 258 20.72 11.14 -23.68
C ALA A 258 20.05 9.86 -24.21
N LYS A 259 20.80 8.97 -24.86
CA LYS A 259 20.29 7.67 -25.34
C LYS A 259 19.84 6.78 -24.19
N GLN A 260 20.63 6.71 -23.11
CA GLN A 260 20.26 5.91 -21.94
C GLN A 260 19.04 6.47 -21.19
N LYS A 261 18.86 7.80 -21.17
CA LYS A 261 17.66 8.43 -20.61
C LYS A 261 16.40 8.07 -21.38
N ALA A 262 16.48 7.97 -22.71
CA ALA A 262 15.35 7.53 -23.52
C ALA A 262 14.93 6.09 -23.17
N ILE A 263 15.91 5.18 -23.05
CA ILE A 263 15.70 3.78 -22.64
C ILE A 263 15.16 3.69 -21.21
N ASP A 264 15.73 4.46 -20.27
CA ASP A 264 15.27 4.51 -18.86
C ASP A 264 13.81 4.97 -18.77
N ARG A 265 13.43 6.02 -19.52
CA ARG A 265 12.04 6.51 -19.58
C ARG A 265 11.09 5.43 -20.11
N GLU A 266 11.43 4.80 -21.23
CA GLU A 266 10.60 3.73 -21.82
C GLU A 266 10.44 2.55 -20.87
N ALA A 267 11.52 2.11 -20.24
CA ALA A 267 11.46 1.02 -19.25
C ALA A 267 10.58 1.38 -18.05
N ARG A 268 10.69 2.61 -17.52
CA ARG A 268 9.84 3.08 -16.42
C ARG A 268 8.38 3.19 -16.81
N GLU A 269 8.06 3.56 -18.05
CA GLU A 269 6.70 3.59 -18.55
C GLU A 269 6.09 2.19 -18.67
N VAL A 270 6.84 1.23 -19.22
CA VAL A 270 6.45 -0.18 -19.28
C VAL A 270 6.16 -0.69 -17.87
N ILE A 271 7.10 -0.52 -16.93
CA ILE A 271 6.95 -0.95 -15.53
C ILE A 271 5.78 -0.23 -14.85
N SER A 272 5.54 1.05 -15.14
CA SER A 272 4.42 1.81 -14.59
C SER A 272 3.06 1.24 -15.04
N ARG A 273 2.95 0.87 -16.32
CA ARG A 273 1.75 0.21 -16.88
C ARG A 273 1.56 -1.17 -16.28
N GLU A 274 2.61 -1.99 -16.31
CA GLU A 274 2.61 -3.32 -15.70
C GLU A 274 2.20 -3.19 -14.23
N MET A 275 2.72 -2.24 -13.44
CA MET A 275 2.36 -2.04 -12.03
C MET A 275 1.07 -1.22 -11.79
N GLY A 276 0.31 -0.86 -12.82
CA GLY A 276 -0.96 -0.14 -12.67
C GLY A 276 -0.85 1.19 -11.93
N HIS A 277 0.25 1.92 -12.11
CA HIS A 277 0.44 3.24 -11.52
C HIS A 277 -0.02 4.36 -12.45
N GLY A 278 0.01 4.13 -13.77
CA GLY A 278 -0.44 5.09 -14.79
C GLY A 278 0.37 6.39 -14.84
N ARG A 279 1.47 6.50 -14.10
CA ARG A 279 2.42 7.63 -14.08
C ARG A 279 3.82 7.15 -13.69
N GLU A 280 4.82 7.52 -14.49
CA GLU A 280 6.24 7.18 -14.27
C GLU A 280 6.75 7.61 -12.88
N GLN A 281 6.32 8.77 -12.37
CA GLN A 281 6.76 9.30 -11.07
C GLN A 281 6.55 8.32 -9.90
N VAL A 282 5.59 7.40 -10.03
CA VAL A 282 5.32 6.41 -8.98
C VAL A 282 6.32 5.24 -9.05
N THR A 283 6.90 4.94 -10.22
CA THR A 283 7.95 3.91 -10.35
C THR A 283 9.27 4.34 -9.70
N ALA A 284 9.51 5.65 -9.56
CA ALA A 284 10.68 6.17 -8.85
C ALA A 284 10.76 5.70 -7.39
N VAL A 285 9.62 5.42 -6.73
CA VAL A 285 9.60 4.83 -5.38
C VAL A 285 10.19 3.42 -5.38
N TYR A 286 10.05 2.69 -6.48
CA TYR A 286 10.53 1.30 -6.62
C TYR A 286 11.95 1.21 -7.16
N LEU A 287 12.29 2.09 -8.11
CA LEU A 287 13.50 2.04 -8.92
C LEU A 287 14.55 3.07 -8.49
N GLY A 288 14.17 4.07 -7.71
CA GLY A 288 15.00 5.25 -7.49
C GLY A 288 15.05 6.18 -8.70
N ARG A 289 15.84 7.24 -8.61
CA ARG A 289 16.04 8.25 -9.65
C ARG A 289 17.46 8.78 -9.68
#